data_AF-A0A7Y5GQH8-F1
#
_entry.id   AF-A0A7Y5GQH8-F1
#
_cell.length_a   1.000
_cell.length_b   1.000
_cell.length_c   1.000
_cell.angle_alpha   90.00
_cell.angle_beta   90.00
_cell.angle_gamma   90.00
#
_symmetry.space_group_name_H-M   'P 1'
#
loop_
_entity.id
_entity.type
_entity.pdbx_description
1 polymer ?
#
loop_
_entity_poly.entity_id
_entity_poly.type
_entity_poly.pdbx_seq_one_letter_code
_entity_poly.pdbx_strand_id
1 'polypeptide(L)' 'MWNKALSLFGGFMVIIYILIGLLLLSAPDFIQGFNDTYRIIFGSALILYGIFRGYQTYKKFRESDDENEEDNE' A
#
# COMPACT_ATOMS: atom_id res chain seq x y z
N MET A 1 21.19 -0.64 -8.47
CA MET A 1 20.89 -0.15 -7.09
C MET A 1 19.65 0.74 -7.01
N TRP A 2 19.34 1.56 -8.04
CA TRP A 2 18.13 2.42 -8.08
C TRP A 2 16.79 1.66 -8.05
N ASN A 3 16.67 0.53 -8.76
CA ASN A 3 15.41 -0.22 -8.85
C ASN A 3 15.00 -0.86 -7.52
N LYS A 4 15.97 -1.30 -6.70
CA LYS A 4 15.71 -1.86 -5.37
C LYS A 4 15.17 -0.80 -4.41
N ALA A 5 15.72 0.42 -4.45
CA ALA A 5 15.24 1.54 -3.63
C ALA A 5 13.80 1.94 -3.99
N LEU A 6 13.48 2.04 -5.28
CA LEU A 6 12.11 2.34 -5.74
C LEU A 6 11.10 1.26 -5.31
N SER A 7 11.49 -0.02 -5.35
CA SER A 7 10.64 -1.13 -4.94
C SER A 7 10.43 -1.17 -3.42
N LEU A 8 11.49 -0.95 -2.63
CA LEU A 8 11.41 -0.81 -1.17
C LEU A 8 10.55 0.40 -0.77
N PHE A 9 10.71 1.52 -1.46
CA PHE A 9 9.91 2.72 -1.25
C PHE A 9 8.43 2.48 -1.60
N GLY A 10 8.17 1.70 -2.64
CA GLY A 10 6.82 1.25 -3.01
C GLY A 10 6.18 0.38 -1.93
N GLY A 11 6.91 -0.58 -1.37
CA GLY A 11 6.43 -1.41 -0.26
C GLY A 11 6.22 -0.61 1.04
N PHE A 12 7.12 0.32 1.36
CA PHE A 12 6.98 1.22 2.50
C PHE A 12 5.75 2.12 2.38
N MET A 13 5.47 2.65 1.18
CA MET A 13 4.26 3.44 0.91
C MET A 13 2.96 2.67 1.17
N VAL A 14 2.92 1.36 0.91
CA VAL A 14 1.75 0.52 1.22
C VAL A 14 1.45 0.51 2.72
N ILE A 15 2.48 0.38 3.55
CA ILE A 15 2.34 0.40 5.01
C ILE A 15 1.83 1.78 5.46
N ILE A 16 2.35 2.87 4.88
CA ILE A 16 1.87 4.22 5.16
C ILE A 16 0.40 4.39 4.76
N TYR A 17 -0.04 3.91 3.60
CA TYR A 17 -1.46 4.00 3.20
C TYR A 17 -2.37 3.25 4.15
N ILE A 18 -1.98 2.05 4.60
CA ILE A 18 -2.77 1.29 5.57
C ILE A 18 -2.82 2.01 6.92
N LEU A 19 -1.69 2.53 7.41
CA LEU A 19 -1.62 3.28 8.67
C LEU A 19 -2.45 4.56 8.62
N ILE A 20 -2.36 5.33 7.53
CA ILE A 20 -3.15 6.55 7.35
C ILE A 20 -4.64 6.22 7.26
N GLY A 21 -5.02 5.18 6.50
CA GLY A 21 -6.43 4.76 6.40
C GLY A 21 -7.00 4.32 7.74
N LEU A 22 -6.22 3.57 8.53
CA LEU A 22 -6.61 3.13 9.88
C LEU A 22 -6.68 4.30 10.87
N LEU A 23 -5.72 5.22 10.81
CA LEU A 23 -5.70 6.43 11.63
C LEU A 23 -6.89 7.33 11.30
N LEU A 24 -7.24 7.46 10.02
CA LEU A 24 -8.43 8.19 9.58
C LEU A 24 -9.72 7.55 10.12
N LEU A 25 -9.78 6.23 10.21
CA LEU A 25 -10.93 5.52 10.79
C LEU A 25 -11.01 5.68 12.32
N SER A 26 -9.87 5.63 13.00
CA SER A 26 -9.79 5.64 14.48
C SER A 26 -9.80 7.03 15.10
N ALA A 27 -9.42 8.08 14.35
CA ALA A 27 -9.34 9.45 14.84
C ALA A 27 -10.39 10.32 14.12
N PRO A 28 -11.67 10.26 14.54
CA PRO A 28 -12.75 10.96 13.88
C PRO A 28 -12.58 12.48 13.82
N ASP A 29 -11.93 13.05 14.84
CA ASP A 29 -11.69 14.49 14.99
C ASP A 29 -10.40 14.98 14.31
N PHE A 30 -9.65 14.09 13.65
CA PHE A 30 -8.37 14.45 13.04
C PHE A 30 -8.54 15.44 11.86
N ILE A 31 -9.69 15.39 11.18
CA ILE A 31 -10.06 16.35 10.14
C ILE A 31 -11.37 17.03 10.55
N GLN A 32 -11.24 18.15 11.25
CA GLN A 32 -12.37 19.00 11.63
C GLN A 32 -13.12 19.47 10.37
N GLY A 33 -14.41 19.14 10.28
CA GLY A 33 -15.27 19.49 9.13
C GLY A 33 -15.43 18.38 8.08
N PHE A 34 -14.78 17.23 8.24
CA PHE A 34 -14.99 16.07 7.37
C PHE A 34 -16.21 15.26 7.85
N ASN A 35 -17.25 15.16 7.02
CA ASN A 35 -18.45 14.39 7.34
C ASN A 35 -18.06 12.91 7.59
N ASP A 36 -18.61 12.30 8.64
CA ASP A 36 -18.35 10.91 9.02
C ASP A 36 -18.51 9.93 7.85
N THR A 37 -19.48 10.18 6.97
CA THR A 37 -19.73 9.36 5.79
C THR A 37 -18.54 9.38 4.82
N TYR A 38 -18.00 10.57 4.52
CA TYR A 38 -16.84 10.69 3.64
C TYR A 38 -15.59 10.09 4.28
N ARG A 39 -15.41 10.22 5.59
CA ARG A 39 -14.27 9.63 6.30
C ARG A 39 -14.26 8.11 6.18
N ILE A 40 -15.41 7.46 6.34
CA ILE A 40 -15.54 5.99 6.21
C ILE A 40 -15.29 5.55 4.76
N ILE A 41 -15.87 6.25 3.77
CA ILE A 41 -15.66 5.93 2.36
C ILE A 41 -14.18 6.09 1.97
N PHE A 42 -13.56 7.22 2.33
CA PHE A 42 -12.15 7.46 2.01
C PHE A 42 -11.22 6.51 2.76
N GLY A 43 -11.46 6.27 4.05
CA GLY A 43 -10.65 5.36 4.85
C GLY A 43 -10.71 3.92 4.34
N SER A 44 -11.92 3.41 4.03
CA SER A 44 -12.09 2.08 3.45
C SER A 44 -11.46 1.98 2.06
N ALA A 45 -11.65 2.98 1.20
CA ALA A 45 -11.03 3.04 -0.13
C ALA A 45 -9.49 3.06 -0.04
N LEU A 46 -8.91 3.77 0.94
CA LEU A 46 -7.47 3.81 1.15
C LEU A 46 -6.92 2.45 1.56
N ILE A 47 -7.62 1.74 2.45
CA ILE A 47 -7.23 0.39 2.89
C ILE A 47 -7.30 -0.59 1.70
N LEU A 48 -8.40 -0.58 0.94
CA LEU A 48 -8.56 -1.39 -0.28
C LEU A 48 -7.44 -1.12 -1.30
N TYR A 49 -7.14 0.16 -1.54
CA TYR A 49 -6.05 0.56 -2.43
C TYR A 49 -4.68 0.12 -1.92
N GLY A 50 -4.42 0.26 -0.61
CA GLY A 50 -3.20 -0.23 0.03
C GLY A 50 -3.01 -1.72 -0.18
N ILE A 51 -4.05 -2.52 0.02
CA ILE A 51 -4.02 -3.98 -0.21
C ILE A 51 -3.75 -4.29 -1.70
N PHE A 52 -4.47 -3.66 -2.62
CA PHE A 52 -4.28 -3.87 -4.06
C PHE A 52 -2.85 -3.53 -4.50
N ARG A 53 -2.30 -2.43 -4.00
CA ARG A 53 -0.95 -1.99 -4.33
C ARG A 53 0.11 -2.90 -3.70
N GLY A 54 -0.11 -3.36 -2.47
CA GLY A 54 0.71 -4.39 -1.82
C GLY A 54 0.75 -5.69 -2.62
N TYR A 55 -0.41 -6.15 -3.11
CA TYR A 55 -0.50 -7.32 -3.98
C TYR A 55 0.26 -7.14 -5.30
N GLN A 56 0.15 -5.96 -5.92
CA GLN A 56 0.87 -5.65 -7.16
C GLN A 56 2.39 -5.61 -6.96
N THR A 57 2.85 -5.05 -5.83
CA THR A 57 4.26 -5.08 -5.44
C THR A 57 4.73 -6.51 -5.16
N TYR A 58 3.95 -7.32 -4.42
CA TYR A 58 4.27 -8.72 -4.16
C TYR A 58 4.38 -9.54 -5.45
N LYS A 59 3.43 -9.35 -6.39
CA LYS A 59 3.49 -10.01 -7.72
C LYS A 59 4.78 -9.67 -8.46
N LYS A 60 5.17 -8.39 -8.49
CA LYS A 60 6.42 -7.95 -9.14
C LYS A 60 7.66 -8.59 -8.51
N PHE A 61 7.70 -8.72 -7.19
CA PHE A 61 8.81 -9.40 -6.51
C PHE A 61 8.84 -10.88 -6.84
N ARG A 62 7.68 -11.55 -6.92
CA ARG A 62 7.61 -12.98 -7.23
C ARG A 62 7.99 -13.31 -8.68
N GLU A 63 7.53 -12.52 -9.65
CA GLU A 63 7.99 -12.65 -11.05
C GLU A 63 9.49 -12.43 -11.20
N SER A 64 10.10 -11.59 -10.35
CA SER A 64 11.56 -11.37 -10.38
C SER A 64 12.37 -12.53 -9.79
N ASP A 65 11.78 -13.34 -8.89
CA ASP A 65 12.46 -14.53 -8.33
C ASP A 65 12.38 -15.70 -9.31
N ASP A 66 11.23 -15.93 -9.95
CA ASP A 66 11.05 -17.02 -10.95
C ASP A 66 11.98 -16.82 -12.18
N GLU A 67 12.15 -15.60 -12.69
CA GLU A 67 13.07 -15.34 -13.83
C GLU A 67 14.56 -15.57 -13.49
N ASN A 68 14.95 -15.52 -12.21
CA ASN A 68 16.34 -15.80 -11.81
C ASN A 68 16.62 -17.30 -11.63
N GLU A 69 15.60 -18.15 -11.47
CA GLU A 69 15.79 -19.60 -11.39
C GLU A 69 15.92 -20.25 -12.78
N GLU A 70 15.21 -19.77 -13.79
CA GLU A 70 15.28 -20.32 -15.17
C GLU A 70 16.59 -19.96 -15.92
N ASP A 71 17.30 -18.89 -15.54
CA ASP A 71 18.57 -18.49 -16.18
C ASP A 71 19.80 -19.19 -15.54
N ASN A 72 19.59 -20.06 -14.55
CA ASN A 72 20.63 -20.83 -13.84
C ASN A 72 20.56 -22.36 -14.09
N GLU A 73 19.68 -22.85 -14.97
CA GLU A 73 19.67 -24.24 -15.49
C GLU A 73 20.29 -24.32 -16.90
#